data_AF-G5J845-F1
#
_entry.id   AF-G5J845-F1
#
_cell.length_a   1.000
_cell.length_b   1.000
_cell.length_c   1.000
_cell.angle_alpha   90.00
_cell.angle_beta   90.00
_cell.angle_gamma   90.00
#
_symmetry.space_group_name_H-M   'P 1'
#
loop_
_entity.id
_entity.type
_entity.pdbx_description
1 polymer ?
#
loop_
_entity_poly.entity_id
_entity_poly.type
_entity_poly.pdbx_seq_one_letter_code
_entity_poly.pdbx_strand_id
1 'polypeptide(L)'
;MLVSLCFELVKNIFFNPANFGIIAALTLTQDAWVSPGQWGNDFWFLLLFLGAGAMILKRVGRWETSAVFLLFYTLLEAVRNFWLGWSWDVLSHHLMTGSLLLFALFMLTDPRSIPNHYLSRIFWAIAIAIVTFMIQYSLYLSTAIFWALFFLSPLTIMLDYCWYSPKFNWKVSIAHPTI
;
A
#
# COMPACT_ATOMS: atom_id res chain seq x y z
N MET A 1 15.40 -8.86 24.03
CA MET A 1 14.64 -9.04 22.78
C MET A 1 13.30 -8.32 22.84
N LEU A 2 12.36 -8.73 23.71
CA LEU A 2 11.04 -8.08 23.86
C LEU A 2 11.09 -6.59 24.24
N VAL A 3 12.02 -6.19 25.11
CA VAL A 3 12.12 -4.79 25.58
C VAL A 3 12.51 -3.82 24.45
N SER A 4 13.40 -4.23 23.53
CA SER A 4 13.81 -3.39 22.39
C SER A 4 12.65 -3.19 21.41
N LEU A 5 11.88 -4.25 21.16
CA LEU A 5 10.68 -4.22 20.32
C LEU A 5 9.60 -3.30 20.90
N CYS A 6 9.36 -3.37 22.23
CA CYS A 6 8.43 -2.47 22.92
C CYS A 6 8.84 -1.00 22.82
N PHE A 7 10.13 -0.69 22.90
CA PHE A 7 10.61 0.70 22.78
C PHE A 7 10.45 1.26 21.35
N GLU A 8 10.59 0.43 20.32
CA GLU A 8 10.36 0.85 18.92
C GLU A 8 8.87 1.06 18.62
N LEU A 9 7.98 0.24 19.19
CA LEU A 9 6.53 0.37 19.07
C LEU A 9 6.00 1.72 19.58
N VAL A 10 6.58 2.26 20.64
CA VAL A 10 6.15 3.53 21.26
C VAL A 10 6.59 4.77 20.46
N LYS A 11 7.66 4.67 19.66
CA LYS A 11 8.28 5.81 18.98
C LYS A 11 7.90 5.96 17.50
N ASN A 12 7.44 4.88 16.85
CA ASN A 12 7.21 4.86 15.41
C ASN A 12 5.71 4.73 15.09
N ILE A 13 5.19 5.66 14.29
CA ILE A 13 3.91 5.48 13.60
C ILE A 13 4.17 4.53 12.43
N PHE A 14 3.82 3.26 12.59
CA PHE A 14 3.96 2.25 11.54
C PHE A 14 2.70 2.07 10.69
N PHE A 15 1.56 2.63 11.12
CA PHE A 15 0.34 2.65 10.32
C PHE A 15 0.34 3.84 9.36
N ASN A 16 -0.09 3.60 8.12
CA ASN A 16 -0.48 4.68 7.23
C ASN A 16 -1.71 5.41 7.83
N PRO A 17 -1.66 6.74 8.06
CA PRO A 17 -2.72 7.46 8.76
C PRO A 17 -4.04 7.50 7.99
N ALA A 18 -3.99 7.59 6.65
CA ALA A 18 -5.19 7.56 5.82
C ALA A 18 -5.82 6.16 5.84
N ASN A 19 -5.02 5.11 5.72
CA ASN A 19 -5.48 3.73 5.84
C ASN A 19 -6.11 3.46 7.22
N PHE A 20 -5.45 3.91 8.29
CA PHE A 20 -5.98 3.79 9.65
C PHE A 20 -7.33 4.49 9.79
N GLY A 21 -7.49 5.69 9.23
CA GLY A 21 -8.78 6.40 9.20
C GLY A 21 -9.88 5.64 8.48
N ILE A 22 -9.57 5.03 7.32
CA ILE A 22 -10.52 4.19 6.58
C ILE A 22 -10.96 2.99 7.42
N ILE A 23 -10.01 2.25 8.01
CA ILE A 23 -10.33 1.08 8.85
C ILE A 23 -11.10 1.49 10.10
N ALA A 24 -10.74 2.60 10.75
CA ALA A 24 -11.46 3.14 11.90
C ALA A 24 -12.91 3.50 11.54
N ALA A 25 -13.14 4.15 10.39
CA ALA A 25 -14.49 4.45 9.93
C ALA A 25 -15.29 3.17 9.67
N LEU A 26 -14.73 2.20 8.94
CA LEU A 26 -15.39 0.93 8.61
C LEU A 26 -15.69 0.07 9.85
N THR A 27 -14.94 0.22 10.95
CA THR A 27 -15.10 -0.58 12.17
C THR A 27 -15.95 0.09 13.24
N LEU A 28 -15.81 1.40 13.40
CA LEU A 28 -16.44 2.16 14.49
C LEU A 28 -17.77 2.78 14.08
N THR A 29 -18.04 2.92 12.78
CA THR A 29 -19.30 3.46 12.27
C THR A 29 -20.05 2.38 11.49
N GLN A 30 -21.38 2.37 11.61
CA GLN A 30 -22.24 1.38 10.93
C GLN A 30 -22.58 1.81 9.49
N ASP A 31 -22.39 3.10 9.17
CA ASP A 31 -22.78 3.70 7.89
C ASP A 31 -21.60 3.94 6.94
N ALA A 32 -20.37 3.61 7.35
CA ALA A 32 -19.22 3.73 6.47
C ALA A 32 -19.17 2.56 5.48
N TRP A 33 -19.04 2.92 4.21
CA TRP A 33 -18.83 1.99 3.09
C TRP A 33 -17.72 2.55 2.22
N VAL A 34 -16.93 1.65 1.63
CA VAL A 34 -15.97 1.99 0.58
C VAL A 34 -16.20 1.11 -0.65
N SER A 35 -16.39 1.73 -1.82
CA SER A 35 -16.49 0.98 -3.09
C SER A 35 -15.14 0.97 -3.82
N PRO A 36 -14.82 -0.09 -4.58
CA PRO A 36 -13.60 -0.13 -5.39
C PRO A 36 -13.47 1.08 -6.32
N GLY A 37 -14.57 1.50 -6.94
CA GLY A 37 -14.63 2.63 -7.86
C GLY A 37 -14.79 4.00 -7.18
N GLN A 38 -14.70 4.12 -5.85
CA GLN A 38 -14.97 5.38 -5.15
C GLN A 38 -14.05 6.53 -5.57
N TRP A 39 -12.85 6.20 -6.07
CA TRP A 39 -11.87 7.14 -6.62
C TRP A 39 -11.79 7.10 -8.15
N GLY A 40 -12.88 6.68 -8.80
CA GLY A 40 -13.00 6.61 -10.26
C GLY A 40 -12.51 5.29 -10.86
N ASN A 41 -12.88 5.06 -12.11
CA ASN A 41 -12.39 3.94 -12.94
C ASN A 41 -12.13 4.37 -14.40
N ASP A 42 -12.29 5.66 -14.70
CA ASP A 42 -12.12 6.16 -16.06
C ASP A 42 -10.65 6.36 -16.42
N PHE A 43 -10.36 6.32 -17.72
CA PHE A 43 -9.02 6.50 -18.25
C PHE A 43 -8.35 7.82 -17.80
N TRP A 44 -9.11 8.90 -17.62
CA TRP A 44 -8.59 10.16 -17.10
C TRP A 44 -8.06 10.05 -15.67
N PHE A 45 -8.73 9.28 -14.82
CA PHE A 45 -8.25 9.00 -13.45
C PHE A 45 -7.00 8.11 -13.47
N LEU A 46 -6.95 7.12 -14.37
CA LEU A 46 -5.75 6.32 -14.57
C LEU A 46 -4.55 7.20 -14.90
N LEU A 47 -4.70 8.11 -15.87
CA LEU A 47 -3.64 9.07 -16.24
C LEU A 47 -3.25 9.98 -15.07
N LEU A 48 -4.24 10.50 -14.33
CA LEU A 48 -4.00 11.34 -13.16
C LEU A 48 -3.18 10.59 -12.09
N PHE A 49 -3.60 9.38 -11.72
CA PHE A 49 -2.93 8.59 -10.69
C PHE A 49 -1.55 8.14 -11.13
N LEU A 50 -1.38 7.67 -12.36
CA LEU A 50 -0.06 7.28 -12.87
C LEU A 50 0.87 8.49 -12.98
N GLY A 51 0.38 9.64 -13.45
CA GLY A 51 1.17 10.87 -13.54
C GLY A 51 1.59 11.40 -12.16
N ALA A 52 0.64 11.57 -11.25
CA ALA A 52 0.91 12.04 -9.89
C ALA A 52 1.75 11.04 -9.10
N GLY A 53 1.43 9.75 -9.20
CA GLY A 53 2.18 8.66 -8.60
C GLY A 53 3.63 8.62 -9.09
N ALA A 54 3.86 8.69 -10.41
CA ALA A 54 5.21 8.71 -10.96
C ALA A 54 6.04 9.91 -10.46
N MET A 55 5.45 11.11 -10.37
CA MET A 55 6.12 12.29 -9.84
C MET A 55 6.51 12.13 -8.35
N ILE A 56 5.59 11.63 -7.53
CA ILE A 56 5.82 11.44 -6.09
C ILE A 56 6.82 10.31 -5.84
N LEU A 57 6.65 9.17 -6.52
CA LEU A 57 7.52 8.00 -6.36
C LEU A 57 8.96 8.31 -6.80
N LYS A 58 9.15 9.11 -7.85
CA LYS A 58 10.47 9.61 -8.24
C LYS A 58 11.12 10.47 -7.15
N ARG A 59 10.33 11.26 -6.43
CA ARG A 59 10.81 12.13 -5.34
C ARG A 59 11.08 11.36 -4.04
N VAL A 60 10.26 10.35 -3.74
CA VAL A 60 10.37 9.52 -2.52
C VAL A 60 11.43 8.42 -2.67
N GLY A 61 11.72 7.99 -3.89
CA GLY A 61 12.76 7.00 -4.20
C GLY A 61 12.39 5.56 -3.82
N ARG A 62 11.08 5.24 -3.79
CA ARG A 62 10.54 3.95 -3.31
C ARG A 62 9.55 3.30 -4.29
N TRP A 63 9.74 3.54 -5.59
CA TRP A 63 8.85 3.08 -6.66
C TRP A 63 8.78 1.55 -6.80
N GLU A 64 9.83 0.86 -6.38
CA GLU A 64 9.94 -0.59 -6.42
C GLU A 64 8.83 -1.28 -5.61
N THR A 65 8.38 -0.68 -4.51
CA THR A 65 7.35 -1.26 -3.63
C THR A 65 6.00 -1.37 -4.35
N SER A 66 5.57 -0.29 -5.01
CA SER A 66 4.35 -0.29 -5.83
C SER A 66 4.47 -1.26 -7.00
N ALA A 67 5.61 -1.24 -7.69
CA ALA A 67 5.82 -2.09 -8.85
C ALA A 67 5.72 -3.57 -8.48
N VAL A 68 6.36 -3.98 -7.38
CA VAL A 68 6.28 -5.36 -6.88
C VAL A 68 4.85 -5.72 -6.48
N PHE A 69 4.16 -4.87 -5.71
CA PHE A 69 2.78 -5.14 -5.32
C PHE A 69 1.86 -5.27 -6.53
N LEU A 70 1.88 -4.30 -7.45
CA LEU A 70 1.02 -4.31 -8.64
C LEU A 70 1.33 -5.51 -9.53
N LEU A 71 2.59 -5.88 -9.71
CA LEU A 71 2.99 -7.06 -10.47
C LEU A 71 2.41 -8.34 -9.84
N PHE A 72 2.66 -8.59 -8.56
CA PHE A 72 2.20 -9.80 -7.89
C PHE A 72 0.68 -9.87 -7.78
N TYR A 73 0.04 -8.75 -7.46
CA TYR A 73 -1.43 -8.67 -7.42
C TYR A 73 -2.03 -8.94 -8.81
N THR A 74 -1.51 -8.31 -9.86
CA THR A 74 -1.93 -8.55 -11.24
C THR A 74 -1.73 -10.00 -11.66
N LEU A 75 -0.62 -10.64 -11.28
CA LEU A 75 -0.37 -12.04 -11.57
C LEU A 75 -1.41 -12.96 -10.90
N LEU A 76 -1.71 -12.72 -9.62
CA LEU A 76 -2.73 -13.48 -8.89
C LEU A 76 -4.12 -13.31 -9.53
N GLU A 77 -4.49 -12.06 -9.86
CA GLU A 77 -5.74 -11.74 -10.54
C GLU A 77 -5.82 -12.35 -11.95
N ALA A 78 -4.73 -12.31 -12.72
CA ALA A 78 -4.67 -12.88 -14.05
C ALA A 78 -4.79 -14.40 -14.03
N VAL A 79 -4.09 -15.08 -13.10
CA VAL A 79 -4.21 -16.53 -12.91
C VAL A 79 -5.65 -16.90 -12.57
N ARG A 80 -6.30 -16.16 -11.68
CA ARG A 80 -7.71 -16.37 -11.33
C ARG A 80 -8.64 -16.11 -12.51
N ASN A 81 -8.45 -15.01 -13.24
CA ASN A 81 -9.26 -14.65 -14.40
C ASN A 81 -9.18 -15.73 -15.49
N PHE A 82 -7.97 -16.23 -15.74
CA PHE A 82 -7.74 -17.35 -16.66
C PHE A 82 -8.39 -18.64 -16.17
N TRP A 83 -8.22 -18.99 -14.89
CA TRP A 83 -8.83 -20.19 -14.29
C TRP A 83 -10.35 -20.19 -14.38
N LEU A 84 -10.99 -19.04 -14.24
CA LEU A 84 -12.44 -18.87 -14.34
C LEU A 84 -12.94 -18.72 -15.79
N GLY A 85 -12.04 -18.64 -16.78
CA GLY A 85 -12.38 -18.45 -18.19
C GLY A 85 -13.04 -17.10 -18.48
N TRP A 86 -12.74 -16.07 -17.69
CA TRP A 86 -13.30 -14.73 -17.85
C TRP A 86 -12.57 -13.93 -18.94
N SER A 87 -13.25 -12.94 -19.53
CA SER A 87 -12.63 -12.06 -20.53
C SER A 87 -11.55 -11.18 -19.91
N TRP A 88 -10.62 -10.69 -20.74
CA TRP A 88 -9.57 -9.77 -20.29
C TRP A 88 -10.11 -8.40 -19.84
N ASP A 89 -11.33 -8.04 -20.25
CA ASP A 89 -12.00 -6.80 -19.82
C ASP A 89 -12.29 -6.79 -18.31
N VAL A 90 -12.57 -7.96 -17.73
CA VAL A 90 -12.81 -8.09 -16.28
C VAL A 90 -11.53 -7.76 -15.52
N LEU A 91 -10.41 -8.34 -15.95
CA LEU A 91 -9.10 -8.05 -15.36
C LEU A 91 -8.74 -6.57 -15.53
N SER A 92 -8.93 -6.00 -16.73
CA SER A 92 -8.56 -4.59 -16.97
C SER A 92 -9.38 -3.63 -16.10
N HIS A 93 -10.68 -3.85 -15.97
CA HIS A 93 -11.53 -3.06 -15.06
C HIS A 93 -11.09 -3.14 -13.61
N HIS A 94 -10.66 -4.32 -13.17
CA HIS A 94 -10.19 -4.53 -11.80
C HIS A 94 -8.86 -3.83 -11.53
N LEU A 95 -7.97 -3.79 -12.52
CA LEU A 95 -6.67 -3.13 -12.39
C LEU A 95 -6.73 -1.60 -12.54
N MET A 96 -7.77 -1.08 -13.21
CA MET A 96 -7.97 0.35 -13.44
C MET A 96 -8.69 1.05 -12.28
N THR A 97 -9.10 0.32 -11.25
CA THR A 97 -9.93 0.91 -10.21
C THR A 97 -9.15 1.89 -9.34
N GLY A 98 -9.72 3.07 -9.11
CA GLY A 98 -9.07 4.17 -8.39
C GLY A 98 -8.63 3.79 -6.98
N SER A 99 -9.37 2.93 -6.28
CA SER A 99 -8.95 2.41 -4.96
C SER A 99 -7.60 1.71 -5.03
N LEU A 100 -7.41 0.84 -6.03
CA LEU A 100 -6.18 0.07 -6.22
C LEU A 100 -5.00 1.00 -6.53
N LEU A 101 -5.19 1.96 -7.44
CA LEU A 101 -4.15 2.89 -7.84
C LEU A 101 -3.77 3.86 -6.72
N LEU A 102 -4.77 4.44 -6.04
CA LEU A 102 -4.55 5.31 -4.89
C LEU A 102 -3.80 4.56 -3.79
N PHE A 103 -4.23 3.34 -3.49
CA PHE A 103 -3.58 2.48 -2.53
C PHE A 103 -2.11 2.21 -2.91
N ALA A 104 -1.88 1.67 -4.12
CA ALA A 104 -0.57 1.20 -4.53
C ALA A 104 0.45 2.34 -4.67
N LEU A 105 0.00 3.52 -5.11
CA LEU A 105 0.89 4.64 -5.43
C LEU A 105 1.09 5.62 -4.27
N PHE A 106 0.12 5.75 -3.36
CA PHE A 106 0.14 6.77 -2.31
C PHE A 106 0.09 6.21 -0.89
N MET A 107 -0.62 5.11 -0.66
CA MET A 107 -0.70 4.54 0.69
C MET A 107 0.41 3.54 0.96
N LEU A 108 0.63 2.61 0.02
CA LEU A 108 1.62 1.54 0.12
C LEU A 108 3.07 2.08 0.10
N THR A 109 3.29 3.30 -0.38
CA THR A 109 4.63 3.88 -0.61
C THR A 109 4.99 4.97 0.39
N ASP A 110 4.11 5.27 1.34
CA ASP A 110 4.35 6.29 2.35
C ASP A 110 5.63 5.96 3.13
N PRO A 111 6.66 6.82 3.08
CA PRO A 111 7.97 6.43 3.55
C PRO A 111 8.04 6.20 5.07
N ARG A 112 7.05 6.69 5.82
CA ARG A 112 6.99 6.52 7.28
C ARG A 112 6.41 5.19 7.73
N SER A 113 5.57 4.55 6.92
CA SER A 113 4.78 3.36 7.31
C SER A 113 5.22 2.06 6.63
N ILE A 114 6.41 2.03 6.01
CA ILE A 114 6.94 0.87 5.29
C ILE A 114 8.34 0.48 5.76
N PRO A 115 8.81 -0.75 5.47
CA PRO A 115 10.17 -1.17 5.85
C PRO A 115 11.26 -0.33 5.19
N ASN A 116 12.38 -0.16 5.90
CA ASN A 116 13.50 0.68 5.48
C ASN A 116 14.43 -0.02 4.49
N HIS A 117 14.65 -1.32 4.63
CA HIS A 117 15.50 -2.09 3.72
C HIS A 117 14.75 -2.50 2.44
N TYR A 118 15.42 -2.48 1.29
CA TYR A 118 14.76 -2.74 0.00
C TYR A 118 14.22 -4.18 -0.12
N LEU A 119 14.96 -5.19 0.35
CA LEU A 119 14.46 -6.58 0.37
C LEU A 119 13.23 -6.71 1.28
N SER A 120 13.23 -6.01 2.42
CA SER A 120 12.09 -5.98 3.34
C SER A 120 10.85 -5.41 2.66
N ARG A 121 11.00 -4.34 1.87
CA ARG A 121 9.89 -3.78 1.08
C ARG A 121 9.35 -4.75 0.04
N ILE A 122 10.22 -5.48 -0.65
CA ILE A 122 9.81 -6.49 -1.64
C ILE A 122 8.98 -7.59 -0.96
N PHE A 123 9.51 -8.21 0.10
CA PHE A 123 8.80 -9.26 0.83
C PHE A 123 7.47 -8.76 1.41
N TRP A 124 7.47 -7.57 1.98
CA TRP A 124 6.28 -6.95 2.55
C TRP A 124 5.21 -6.65 1.50
N ALA A 125 5.59 -6.10 0.34
CA ALA A 125 4.68 -5.83 -0.77
C ALA A 125 4.06 -7.12 -1.34
N ILE A 126 4.85 -8.19 -1.48
CA ILE A 126 4.36 -9.51 -1.90
C ILE A 126 3.37 -10.06 -0.88
N ALA A 127 3.69 -9.99 0.42
CA ALA A 127 2.80 -10.44 1.48
C ALA A 127 1.46 -9.68 1.46
N ILE A 128 1.48 -8.36 1.24
CA ILE A 128 0.27 -7.55 1.09
C ILE A 128 -0.55 -7.98 -0.13
N ALA A 129 0.07 -8.22 -1.28
CA ALA A 129 -0.63 -8.68 -2.47
C ALA A 129 -1.33 -10.03 -2.23
N ILE A 130 -0.64 -10.98 -1.60
CA ILE A 130 -1.20 -12.31 -1.26
C ILE A 130 -2.36 -12.18 -0.27
N VAL A 131 -2.16 -11.46 0.84
CA VAL A 131 -3.20 -11.29 1.86
C VAL A 131 -4.40 -10.52 1.32
N THR A 132 -4.18 -9.51 0.49
CA THR A 132 -5.26 -8.80 -0.23
C THR A 132 -6.09 -9.79 -1.04
N PHE A 133 -5.45 -10.58 -1.89
CA PHE A 133 -6.12 -11.56 -2.75
C PHE A 133 -6.90 -12.60 -1.91
N MET A 134 -6.29 -13.09 -0.84
CA MET A 134 -6.94 -14.04 0.07
C MET A 134 -8.18 -13.43 0.74
N ILE A 135 -8.08 -12.23 1.31
CA ILE A 135 -9.21 -11.53 1.94
C ILE A 135 -10.32 -11.26 0.92
N GLN A 136 -9.96 -10.75 -0.25
CA GLN A 136 -10.90 -10.37 -1.29
C GLN A 136 -11.76 -11.55 -1.76
N TYR A 137 -11.16 -12.73 -1.93
CA TYR A 137 -11.85 -13.88 -2.49
C TYR A 137 -12.36 -14.90 -1.48
N SER A 138 -11.81 -14.91 -0.26
CA SER A 138 -12.31 -15.80 0.81
C SER A 138 -13.40 -15.13 1.65
N LEU A 139 -13.30 -13.80 1.84
CA LEU A 139 -14.24 -13.03 2.65
C LEU A 139 -15.14 -12.11 1.82
N TYR A 140 -14.96 -12.08 0.49
CA TYR A 140 -15.75 -11.26 -0.45
C TYR A 140 -15.72 -9.76 -0.13
N LEU A 141 -14.61 -9.29 0.47
CA LEU A 141 -14.44 -7.88 0.85
C LEU A 141 -13.78 -7.08 -0.27
N SER A 142 -14.52 -6.11 -0.82
CA SER A 142 -14.01 -5.13 -1.79
C SER A 142 -12.90 -4.23 -1.24
N THR A 143 -12.84 -4.06 0.08
CA THR A 143 -11.89 -3.22 0.81
C THR A 143 -10.62 -3.95 1.22
N ALA A 144 -10.36 -5.14 0.67
CA ALA A 144 -9.29 -6.04 1.07
C ALA A 144 -7.89 -5.40 1.12
N ILE A 145 -7.55 -4.52 0.16
CA ILE A 145 -6.25 -3.82 0.13
C ILE A 145 -5.98 -3.01 1.41
N PHE A 146 -7.01 -2.34 1.94
CA PHE A 146 -6.91 -1.51 3.14
C PHE A 146 -6.71 -2.38 4.38
N TRP A 147 -7.47 -3.48 4.47
CA TRP A 147 -7.34 -4.48 5.53
C TRP A 147 -5.98 -5.16 5.53
N ALA A 148 -5.50 -5.59 4.37
CA ALA A 148 -4.21 -6.25 4.22
C ALA A 148 -3.07 -5.33 4.69
N LEU A 149 -3.06 -4.07 4.22
CA LEU A 149 -2.08 -3.08 4.67
C LEU A 149 -2.17 -2.84 6.19
N PHE A 150 -3.38 -2.71 6.74
CA PHE A 150 -3.56 -2.48 8.17
C PHE A 150 -3.01 -3.65 9.00
N PHE A 151 -3.39 -4.89 8.70
CA PHE A 151 -2.94 -6.06 9.45
C PHE A 151 -1.45 -6.36 9.27
N LEU A 152 -0.87 -6.05 8.11
CA LEU A 152 0.56 -6.25 7.85
C LEU A 152 1.42 -5.02 8.20
N SER A 153 0.85 -3.90 8.63
CA SER A 153 1.62 -2.73 9.09
C SER A 153 2.56 -3.06 10.26
N PRO A 154 2.18 -3.85 11.30
CA PRO A 154 3.11 -4.25 12.36
C PRO A 154 4.31 -5.08 11.88
N LEU A 155 4.17 -5.81 10.76
CA LEU A 155 5.25 -6.65 10.22
C LEU A 155 6.47 -5.82 9.81
N THR A 156 6.27 -4.52 9.53
CA THR A 156 7.36 -3.59 9.18
C THR A 156 8.44 -3.53 10.26
N ILE A 157 8.05 -3.55 11.54
CA ILE A 157 8.97 -3.52 12.68
C ILE A 157 9.82 -4.79 12.72
N MET A 158 9.20 -5.95 12.51
CA MET A 158 9.91 -7.23 12.49
C MET A 158 10.91 -7.28 11.32
N LEU A 159 10.52 -6.79 10.15
CA LEU A 159 11.37 -6.77 8.96
C LEU A 159 12.53 -5.77 9.06
N ASP A 160 12.31 -4.62 9.72
CA ASP A 160 13.37 -3.64 9.99
C ASP A 160 14.37 -4.13 11.04
N TYR A 161 13.91 -4.97 11.98
CA TYR A 161 14.80 -5.65 12.92
C TYR A 161 15.66 -6.72 12.22
N CYS A 162 15.07 -7.50 11.30
CA CYS A 162 15.80 -8.52 10.55
C CYS A 162 16.81 -7.92 9.55
N TRP A 163 16.44 -6.84 8.87
CA TRP A 163 17.30 -6.15 7.91
C TRP A 163 17.40 -4.66 8.24
N TYR A 164 18.44 -4.30 9.00
CA TYR A 164 18.68 -2.92 9.38
C TYR A 164 19.00 -2.05 8.17
N SER A 165 18.33 -0.89 8.10
CA SER A 165 18.61 0.17 7.13
C SER A 165 18.28 1.53 7.75
N PRO A 166 19.01 2.61 7.39
CA PRO A 166 18.70 3.95 7.87
C PRO A 166 17.25 4.35 7.56
N LYS A 167 16.58 4.97 8.55
CA LYS A 167 15.23 5.50 8.36
C LYS A 167 15.23 6.63 7.35
N PHE A 168 14.15 6.72 6.57
CA PHE A 168 13.96 7.83 5.64
C PHE A 168 13.83 9.15 6.41
N ASN A 169 14.65 10.13 6.04
CA ASN A 169 14.63 11.46 6.60
C ASN A 169 14.38 12.48 5.49
N TRP A 170 13.36 13.30 5.67
CA TRP A 170 13.14 14.46 4.81
C TRP A 170 14.29 15.44 5.06
N LYS A 171 15.15 15.67 4.06
CA LYS A 171 16.15 16.74 4.14
C LYS A 171 15.42 18.08 4.13
N VAL A 172 15.24 18.68 5.29
CA VAL A 172 14.78 20.07 5.40
C VAL A 172 15.97 20.94 4.99
N SER A 173 15.97 21.46 3.76
CA SER A 173 16.92 22.52 3.42
C SER A 173 16.46 23.77 4.15
N ILE A 174 17.07 24.07 5.28
CA ILE A 174 16.92 25.39 5.90
C ILE A 174 17.64 26.34 4.93
N ALA A 175 16.89 27.09 4.14
CA ALA A 175 17.45 28.21 3.40
C ALA A 175 17.97 29.19 4.46
N HIS A 176 19.28 29.37 4.54
CA HIS A 176 19.84 30.45 5.34
C HIS A 176 19.29 31.77 4.78
N PRO A 177 18.58 32.59 5.58
CA PRO A 177 18.25 33.93 5.13
C PRO A 177 19.57 34.69 4.98
N THR A 178 19.89 35.10 3.75
CA THR A 178 20.95 36.06 3.50
C THR A 178 20.52 37.38 4.11
N ILE A 179 21.25 37.80 5.15
CA ILE A 179 21.13 39.12 5.80
C ILE A 179 21.56 40.21 4.83
#